data_AF-E0UEK9-F1
#
_entry.id   AF-E0UEK9-F1
#
_cell.length_a   1.000
_cell.length_b   1.000
_cell.length_c   1.000
_cell.angle_alpha   90.00
_cell.angle_beta   90.00
_cell.angle_gamma   90.00
#
_symmetry.space_group_name_H-M   'P 1'
#
loop_
_entity.id
_entity.type
_entity.pdbx_description
1 polymer ?
#
loop_
_entity_poly.entity_id
_entity_poly.type
_entity_poly.pdbx_seq_one_letter_code
_entity_poly.pdbx_strand_id
1 'polypeptide(L)'
;MNGEGFDHDQSILLNKLEFEAAKTNEEVYGKYKGVYLYIKLGTEEEYKENPKDDPKTEYKFFRGCTIEYSETEEQAEQGIYQYKDTNVNIKLYW
;
A
#
# COMPACT_ATOMS: atom_id res chain seq x y z
N MET A 1 -13.16 11.57 25.79
CA MET A 1 -12.80 11.84 24.39
C MET A 1 -11.61 10.94 24.08
N ASN A 2 -11.86 9.71 23.61
CA ASN A 2 -10.78 8.78 23.29
C ASN A 2 -10.42 9.04 21.83
N GLY A 3 -9.27 9.68 21.62
CA GLY A 3 -8.71 9.87 20.29
C GLY A 3 -8.38 8.50 19.72
N GLU A 4 -9.24 8.00 18.84
CA GLU A 4 -8.88 6.94 17.91
C GLU A 4 -7.80 7.54 17.01
N GLY A 5 -6.54 7.37 17.41
CA GLY A 5 -5.42 7.55 16.52
C GLY A 5 -5.61 6.53 15.42
N PHE A 6 -6.09 6.98 14.27
CA PHE A 6 -6.15 6.11 13.11
C PHE A 6 -4.70 5.87 12.66
N ASP A 7 -4.05 4.88 13.26
CA ASP A 7 -2.92 4.20 12.63
C ASP A 7 -3.52 3.42 11.44
N HIS A 8 -3.68 4.09 10.30
CA HIS A 8 -4.08 3.45 9.05
C HIS A 8 -2.90 2.61 8.57
N ASP A 9 -2.68 1.44 9.18
CA ASP A 9 -1.83 0.40 8.61
C ASP A 9 -2.63 -0.38 7.56
N GLN A 10 -2.16 -0.37 6.31
CA GLN A 10 -2.78 -1.13 5.23
C GLN A 10 -1.81 -2.16 4.68
N SER A 11 -2.23 -3.42 4.71
CA SER A 11 -1.51 -4.52 4.06
C SER A 11 -2.00 -4.67 2.62
N ILE A 12 -1.09 -4.53 1.65
CA ILE A 12 -1.42 -4.53 0.22
C ILE A 12 -0.63 -5.64 -0.48
N LEU A 13 -1.38 -6.52 -1.15
CA LEU A 13 -0.81 -7.52 -2.05
C LEU A 13 -0.46 -6.84 -3.38
N LEU A 14 0.81 -6.90 -3.75
CA LEU A 14 1.30 -6.51 -5.06
C LEU A 14 1.58 -7.74 -5.91
N ASN A 15 1.85 -7.54 -7.20
CA ASN A 15 2.53 -8.55 -7.99
C ASN A 15 4.05 -8.46 -7.78
N LYS A 16 4.82 -9.49 -8.19
CA LYS A 16 6.27 -9.53 -7.95
C LYS A 16 7.00 -8.32 -8.50
N LEU A 17 6.64 -7.93 -9.73
CA LEU A 17 7.31 -6.84 -10.44
C LEU A 17 7.09 -5.51 -9.70
N GLU A 18 5.84 -5.23 -9.32
CA GLU A 18 5.49 -4.03 -8.55
C GLU A 18 6.14 -4.05 -7.16
N PHE A 19 6.19 -5.22 -6.51
CA PHE A 19 6.87 -5.38 -5.22
C PHE A 19 8.39 -5.15 -5.32
N GLU A 20 9.06 -5.70 -6.33
CA GLU A 20 10.49 -5.51 -6.57
C GLU A 20 10.81 -4.06 -6.96
N ALA A 21 9.93 -3.40 -7.71
CA ALA A 21 10.04 -2.00 -8.08
C ALA A 21 9.76 -1.03 -6.91
N ALA A 22 8.99 -1.45 -5.90
CA ALA A 22 8.63 -0.64 -4.74
C ALA A 22 9.87 -0.12 -4.00
N LYS A 23 10.02 1.21 -3.98
CA LYS A 23 11.09 1.95 -3.30
C LYS A 23 10.55 3.27 -2.75
N THR A 24 11.33 3.90 -1.89
CA THR A 24 11.00 5.20 -1.29
C THR A 24 10.69 6.25 -2.37
N ASN A 25 9.59 6.97 -2.22
CA ASN A 25 9.09 8.02 -3.13
C ASN A 25 8.71 7.55 -4.55
N GLU A 26 8.68 6.24 -4.81
CA GLU A 26 8.20 5.69 -6.08
C GLU A 26 6.69 5.40 -6.04
N GLU A 27 6.18 4.90 -7.16
CA GLU A 27 4.77 4.69 -7.41
C GLU A 27 4.56 3.22 -7.75
N VAL A 28 3.54 2.59 -7.18
CA VAL A 28 3.21 1.18 -7.45
C VAL A 28 1.71 0.97 -7.60
N TYR A 29 1.36 -0.04 -8.37
CA TYR A 29 -0.01 -0.44 -8.62
C TYR A 29 -0.33 -1.74 -7.90
N GLY A 30 -1.43 -1.74 -7.15
CA GLY A 30 -1.82 -2.87 -6.30
C GLY A 30 -3.30 -3.20 -6.41
N LYS A 31 -3.68 -4.30 -5.74
CA LYS A 31 -5.09 -4.67 -5.60
C LYS A 31 -5.37 -4.99 -4.14
N TYR A 32 -6.37 -4.32 -3.57
CA TYR A 32 -6.80 -4.55 -2.19
C TYR A 32 -8.31 -4.76 -2.13
N LYS A 33 -8.73 -5.90 -1.57
CA LYS A 33 -10.15 -6.28 -1.42
C LYS A 33 -10.99 -6.13 -2.71
N GLY A 34 -10.36 -6.37 -3.87
CA GLY A 34 -11.02 -6.26 -5.18
C GLY A 34 -10.98 -4.87 -5.82
N VAL A 35 -10.46 -3.85 -5.13
CA VAL A 35 -10.30 -2.47 -5.61
C VAL A 35 -8.89 -2.27 -6.16
N TYR A 36 -8.78 -1.51 -7.24
CA TYR A 36 -7.50 -1.17 -7.86
C TYR A 36 -6.90 0.04 -7.17
N LEU A 37 -5.62 -0.07 -6.83
CA LEU A 37 -4.90 0.93 -6.07
C LEU A 37 -3.76 1.52 -6.89
N TYR A 38 -3.64 2.83 -6.81
CA TYR A 38 -2.41 3.53 -7.10
C TYR A 38 -1.80 4.02 -5.81
N ILE A 39 -0.52 3.73 -5.59
CA ILE A 39 0.12 3.99 -4.32
C ILE A 39 1.38 4.80 -4.59
N LYS A 40 1.40 6.03 -4.09
CA LYS A 40 2.62 6.81 -3.98
C LYS A 40 3.29 6.45 -2.65
N LEU A 41 4.39 5.71 -2.75
CA LEU A 41 5.15 5.26 -1.60
C LEU A 41 5.84 6.44 -0.94
N GLY A 42 5.80 6.47 0.39
CA GLY A 42 6.56 7.43 1.17
C GLY A 42 7.96 6.91 1.47
N THR A 43 8.36 6.96 2.74
CA THR A 43 9.70 6.51 3.18
C THR A 43 9.66 5.05 3.58
N GLU A 44 10.56 4.26 3.01
CA GLU A 44 10.78 2.87 3.42
C GLU A 44 11.38 2.83 4.83
N GLU A 45 10.81 2.02 5.71
CA GLU A 45 11.34 1.78 7.04
C GLU A 45 11.56 0.28 7.27
N GLU A 46 12.44 -0.03 8.22
CA GLU A 46 12.68 -1.41 8.63
C GLU A 46 11.38 -2.05 9.11
N TYR A 47 10.98 -3.14 8.44
CA TYR A 47 9.81 -3.89 8.85
C TYR A 47 10.11 -4.67 10.12
N LYS A 48 9.29 -4.44 11.16
CA LYS A 48 9.33 -5.24 12.38
C LYS A 48 8.39 -6.43 12.21
N GLU A 49 8.99 -7.60 12.09
CA GLU A 49 8.32 -8.88 11.94
C GLU A 49 7.23 -9.05 13.02
N ASN A 50 6.01 -9.38 12.59
CA ASN A 50 4.92 -9.71 13.49
C ASN A 50 4.79 -11.24 13.58
N PRO A 51 4.54 -11.82 14.77
CA PRO A 51 4.35 -13.27 14.91
C PRO A 51 3.16 -13.85 14.12
N LYS A 52 2.31 -13.02 13.51
CA LYS A 52 1.22 -13.45 12.61
C LYS A 52 1.58 -13.39 11.11
N ASP A 53 2.76 -12.88 10.76
CA ASP A 53 3.20 -12.84 9.36
C ASP A 53 3.58 -14.23 8.86
N ASP A 54 3.45 -14.44 7.55
CA ASP A 54 3.90 -15.67 6.91
C ASP A 54 5.43 -15.61 6.74
N PRO A 55 6.20 -16.54 7.32
CA PRO A 55 7.65 -16.52 7.26
C PRO A 55 8.21 -16.79 5.86
N LYS A 56 7.38 -17.19 4.89
CA LYS A 56 7.77 -17.41 3.49
C LYS A 56 7.42 -16.23 2.58
N THR A 57 6.82 -15.17 3.14
CA THR A 57 6.44 -13.96 2.40
C THR A 57 7.45 -12.86 2.66
N GLU A 58 7.81 -12.12 1.61
CA GLU A 58 8.64 -10.93 1.72
C GLU A 58 7.75 -9.72 2.02
N TYR A 59 8.19 -8.89 2.98
CA TYR A 59 7.47 -7.70 3.41
C TYR A 59 8.32 -6.46 3.22
N LYS A 60 7.70 -5.38 2.75
CA LYS A 60 8.27 -4.03 2.77
C LYS A 60 7.32 -3.09 3.47
N PHE A 61 7.85 -2.17 4.26
CA PHE A 61 7.04 -1.23 5.02
C PHE A 61 7.38 0.20 4.63
N PHE A 62 6.33 0.99 4.36
CA PHE A 62 6.43 2.37 3.94
C PHE A 62 5.54 3.26 4.80
N ARG A 63 6.06 4.41 5.20
CA ARG A 63 5.32 5.42 5.95
C ARG A 63 5.05 6.66 5.13
N GLY A 64 3.94 7.33 5.44
CA GLY A 64 3.58 8.59 4.80
C GLY A 64 3.10 8.39 3.36
N CYS A 65 2.57 7.23 3.04
CA CYS A 65 2.10 6.90 1.70
C CYS A 65 0.80 7.61 1.38
N THR A 66 0.54 7.73 0.08
CA THR A 66 -0.77 8.14 -0.45
C THR A 66 -1.33 7.00 -1.28
N ILE A 67 -2.59 6.65 -1.03
CA ILE A 67 -3.32 5.62 -1.76
C ILE A 67 -4.48 6.28 -2.48
N GLU A 68 -4.59 6.02 -3.78
CA GLU A 68 -5.69 6.46 -4.63
C GLU A 68 -6.43 5.22 -5.13
N TYR A 69 -7.76 5.24 -5.05
CA TYR A 69 -8.62 4.07 -5.25
C TYR A 69 -9.47 4.22 -6.52
N SER A 70 -9.53 3.16 -7.33
CA SER A 70 -10.40 3.06 -8.50
C SER A 70 -11.30 1.84 -8.40
N GLU A 71 -12.58 1.98 -8.79
CA GLU A 71 -13.52 0.86 -8.77
C GLU A 71 -13.22 -0.20 -9.84
N THR A 72 -12.71 0.23 -10.99
CA THR A 72 -12.39 -0.64 -12.12
C THR A 72 -10.94 -0.50 -12.58
N GLU A 73 -10.44 -1.53 -13.25
CA GLU A 73 -9.10 -1.52 -13.86
C GLU A 73 -8.97 -0.42 -14.91
N GLU A 74 -9.96 -0.30 -15.80
CA GLU A 74 -10.00 0.75 -16.83
C GLU A 74 -9.94 2.16 -16.22
N GLN A 75 -10.58 2.38 -15.07
CA GLN A 75 -10.47 3.66 -14.35
C GLN A 75 -9.05 3.88 -13.84
N ALA A 76 -8.43 2.86 -13.24
CA ALA A 76 -7.06 2.95 -12.75
C ALA A 76 -6.05 3.22 -13.88
N GLU A 77 -6.21 2.56 -15.03
CA GLU A 77 -5.37 2.77 -16.22
C GLU A 77 -5.53 4.17 -16.82
N GLN A 78 -6.71 4.77 -16.68
CA GLN A 78 -6.99 6.15 -17.11
C GLN A 78 -6.62 7.21 -16.05
N GLY A 79 -6.11 6.80 -14.88
CA GLY A 79 -5.80 7.70 -13.77
C GLY A 79 -7.05 8.29 -13.09
N ILE A 80 -8.20 7.62 -13.20
CA ILE A 80 -9.46 8.03 -12.58
C ILE A 80 -9.55 7.38 -11.20
N TYR A 81 -9.28 8.17 -10.16
CA TYR A 81 -9.36 7.75 -8.76
C TYR A 81 -10.49 8.50 -8.05
N GLN A 82 -11.32 7.75 -7.33
CA GLN A 82 -12.53 8.27 -6.70
C GLN A 82 -12.31 8.64 -5.24
N TYR A 83 -11.37 7.96 -4.58
CA TYR A 83 -11.04 8.16 -3.18
C TYR A 83 -9.54 8.25 -3.02
N LYS A 84 -9.11 8.97 -1.98
CA LYS A 84 -7.72 9.19 -1.66
C LYS A 84 -7.52 9.16 -0.15
N ASP A 85 -6.59 8.33 0.29
CA ASP A 85 -6.08 8.33 1.65
C ASP A 85 -4.62 8.83 1.64
N THR A 86 -4.28 9.71 2.57
CA THR A 86 -2.95 10.31 2.69
C THR A 86 -2.34 10.05 4.06
N ASN A 87 -1.02 10.03 4.13
CA ASN A 87 -0.27 9.77 5.36
C ASN A 87 -0.58 8.39 5.96
N VAL A 88 -0.70 7.39 5.08
CA VAL A 88 -1.01 6.00 5.41
C VAL A 88 0.29 5.21 5.61
N ASN A 89 0.30 4.27 6.55
CA ASN A 89 1.36 3.30 6.71
C ASN A 89 1.01 2.07 5.88
N ILE A 90 1.92 1.59 5.03
CA ILE A 90 1.65 0.50 4.10
C ILE A 90 2.65 -0.63 4.32
N LYS A 91 2.11 -1.84 4.49
CA LYS A 91 2.86 -3.10 4.40
C LYS A 91 2.60 -3.74 3.03
N LEU A 92 3.60 -3.72 2.16
CA LEU A 92 3.56 -4.42 0.88
C LEU A 92 3.98 -5.88 1.08
N TYR A 93 3.32 -6.79 0.36
CA TYR A 93 3.70 -8.20 0.28
C TYR A 93 3.39 -8.77 -1.12
N TRP A 94 4.05 -9.87 -1.47
CA TRP A 94 3.88 -10.63 -2.72
C TRP A 94 3.63 -12.11 -2.45
#